data_AF-A0A0P1H0K0-F1
#
_entry.id   AF-A0A0P1H0K0-F1
#
_cell.length_a   1.000
_cell.length_b   1.000
_cell.length_c   1.000
_cell.angle_alpha   90.00
_cell.angle_beta   90.00
_cell.angle_gamma   90.00
#
_symmetry.space_group_name_H-M   'P 1'
#
loop_
_entity.id
_entity.type
_entity.pdbx_description
1 polymer ?
#
loop_
_entity_poly.entity_id
_entity_poly.type
_entity_poly.pdbx_seq_one_letter_code
_entity_poly.pdbx_strand_id
1 'polypeptide(L)'
;MTGTSTAEIINFNEPIGVFSSTKEVRLDIGTRAVKENVPADHNSWATRLVVKRVDGPSEGPVHTDHVIGLFSETEAVRLDIGTRAMKEDVPASHVSWATVLQFQRLDGPNTGNLRYGDVVGVFSTTEAVRLDIGTRAMKENVPADHDSWATQLNIREVAPL
;
A
#
# COMPACT_ATOMS: atom_id res chain seq x y z
N MET A 1 16.52 -21.75 -15.58
CA MET A 1 17.12 -20.42 -15.74
C MET A 1 16.45 -19.49 -14.73
N THR A 2 17.06 -19.32 -13.57
CA THR A 2 16.57 -18.43 -12.52
C THR A 2 17.16 -17.04 -12.80
N GLY A 3 16.40 -16.20 -13.52
CA GLY A 3 16.74 -14.79 -13.60
C GLY A 3 16.64 -14.20 -12.20
N THR A 4 17.77 -13.83 -11.62
CA THR A 4 17.81 -12.93 -10.47
C THR A 4 17.23 -11.60 -10.93
N SER A 5 15.94 -11.39 -10.69
CA SER A 5 15.34 -10.05 -10.73
C SER A 5 16.17 -9.19 -9.79
N THR A 6 16.83 -8.16 -10.32
CA THR A 6 17.46 -7.16 -9.48
C THR A 6 16.37 -6.45 -8.68
N ALA A 7 16.64 -6.18 -7.40
CA ALA A 7 15.75 -5.36 -6.59
C ALA A 7 15.64 -3.97 -7.22
N GLU A 8 14.42 -3.59 -7.61
CA GLU A 8 14.12 -2.31 -8.24
C GLU A 8 13.68 -1.30 -7.17
N ILE A 9 14.06 -0.04 -7.37
CA ILE A 9 13.68 1.06 -6.47
C ILE A 9 12.27 1.52 -6.84
N ILE A 10 11.38 1.60 -5.85
CA ILE A 10 10.04 2.16 -6.05
C ILE A 10 10.13 3.68 -6.19
N ASN A 11 9.58 4.24 -7.27
CA ASN A 11 9.45 5.70 -7.42
C ASN A 11 8.02 6.18 -7.16
N PHE A 12 7.91 7.45 -6.80
CA PHE A 12 6.62 8.12 -6.70
C PHE A 12 5.96 8.19 -8.08
N ASN A 13 4.62 8.06 -8.10
CA ASN A 13 3.76 8.12 -9.29
C ASN A 13 3.98 7.00 -10.33
N GLU A 14 4.76 5.97 -10.00
CA GLU A 14 4.84 4.78 -10.85
C GLU A 14 3.71 3.79 -10.49
N PRO A 15 3.11 3.11 -11.48
CA PRO A 15 2.12 2.09 -11.23
C PRO A 15 2.70 0.89 -10.47
N ILE A 16 2.06 0.55 -9.36
CA ILE A 16 2.43 -0.55 -8.49
C ILE A 16 1.24 -1.45 -8.15
N GLY A 17 1.54 -2.67 -7.74
CA GLY A 17 0.65 -3.51 -6.94
C GLY A 17 1.23 -3.70 -5.54
N VAL A 18 0.33 -3.76 -4.55
CA VAL A 18 0.67 -4.09 -3.15
C VAL A 18 0.10 -5.47 -2.84
N PHE A 19 0.95 -6.40 -2.42
CA PHE A 19 0.62 -7.81 -2.23
C PHE A 19 0.91 -8.25 -0.80
N SER A 20 0.26 -9.31 -0.34
CA SER A 20 0.61 -9.96 0.92
C SER A 20 2.01 -10.58 0.86
N SER A 21 2.57 -10.93 2.02
CA SER A 21 3.87 -11.63 2.08
C SER A 21 3.83 -13.02 1.44
N THR A 22 2.66 -13.68 1.48
CA THR A 22 2.41 -14.93 0.73
C THR A 22 2.26 -14.71 -0.77
N LYS A 23 2.06 -13.47 -1.23
CA LYS A 23 1.91 -13.07 -2.63
C LYS A 23 0.63 -13.61 -3.31
N GLU A 24 -0.30 -14.16 -2.54
CA GLU A 24 -1.56 -14.73 -3.02
C GLU A 24 -2.70 -13.70 -3.04
N VAL A 25 -2.61 -12.66 -2.21
CA VAL A 25 -3.61 -11.60 -2.05
C VAL A 25 -3.00 -10.25 -2.41
N ARG A 26 -3.81 -9.34 -2.96
CA ARG A 26 -3.40 -7.97 -3.26
C ARG A 26 -4.36 -6.95 -2.66
N LEU A 27 -3.85 -5.75 -2.42
CA LEU A 27 -4.67 -4.60 -2.07
C LEU A 27 -5.59 -4.21 -3.22
N ASP A 28 -6.86 -4.04 -2.89
CA ASP A 28 -7.90 -3.49 -3.76
C ASP A 28 -8.63 -2.38 -2.98
N ILE A 29 -8.57 -1.14 -3.47
CA ILE A 29 -9.19 0.02 -2.80
C ILE A 29 -10.63 0.29 -3.29
N GLY A 30 -11.21 -0.63 -4.05
CA GLY A 30 -12.54 -0.51 -4.61
C GLY A 30 -13.61 -1.08 -3.68
N THR A 31 -14.85 -0.61 -3.85
CA THR A 31 -16.00 -1.04 -3.03
C THR A 31 -16.32 -2.53 -3.13
N ARG A 32 -15.60 -3.33 -3.90
CA ARG A 32 -15.66 -4.78 -3.78
C ARG A 32 -14.96 -5.25 -2.50
N ALA A 33 -13.77 -4.72 -2.23
CA ALA A 33 -12.92 -5.14 -1.11
C ALA A 33 -12.99 -4.19 0.11
N VAL A 34 -13.24 -2.89 -0.08
CA VAL A 34 -13.45 -1.92 1.01
C VAL A 34 -14.93 -1.53 1.17
N LYS A 35 -15.31 -0.96 2.31
CA LYS A 35 -16.69 -0.50 2.59
C LYS A 35 -17.09 0.68 1.72
N GLU A 36 -16.17 1.61 1.50
CA GLU A 36 -16.41 2.88 0.80
C GLU A 36 -15.14 3.27 0.02
N ASN A 37 -15.31 3.76 -1.20
CA ASN A 37 -14.21 4.41 -1.91
C ASN A 37 -13.97 5.79 -1.28
N VAL A 38 -12.71 6.14 -1.04
CA VAL A 38 -12.35 7.44 -0.46
C VAL A 38 -11.83 8.38 -1.55
N PRO A 39 -12.39 9.59 -1.71
CA PRO A 39 -11.92 10.57 -2.70
C PRO A 39 -10.44 10.90 -2.54
N ALA A 40 -9.74 11.13 -3.66
CA ALA A 40 -8.31 11.44 -3.67
C ALA A 40 -7.96 12.70 -2.85
N ASP A 41 -8.85 13.69 -2.76
CA ASP A 41 -8.66 14.91 -1.98
C ASP A 41 -8.93 14.74 -0.47
N HIS A 42 -9.45 13.58 -0.04
CA HIS A 42 -9.64 13.30 1.38
C HIS A 42 -8.29 13.21 2.08
N ASN A 43 -8.07 14.07 3.08
CA ASN A 43 -6.81 14.14 3.82
C ASN A 43 -7.08 14.01 5.32
N SER A 44 -6.76 12.86 5.88
CA SER A 44 -6.92 12.51 7.29
C SER A 44 -5.75 11.67 7.80
N TRP A 45 -5.72 11.40 9.10
CA TRP A 45 -4.75 10.49 9.72
C TRP A 45 -4.75 9.09 9.09
N ALA A 46 -5.87 8.66 8.52
CA ALA A 46 -6.06 7.33 7.94
C ALA A 46 -5.63 7.26 6.46
N THR A 47 -5.39 8.40 5.83
CA THR A 47 -4.96 8.49 4.43
C THR A 47 -3.52 8.99 4.27
N ARG A 48 -2.95 9.55 5.34
CA ARG A 48 -1.54 9.95 5.43
C ARG A 48 -0.77 8.80 6.06
N LEU A 49 0.07 8.17 5.25
CA LEU A 49 0.70 6.91 5.58
C LEU A 49 2.22 7.05 5.60
N VAL A 50 2.88 6.17 6.32
CA VAL A 50 4.33 5.98 6.28
C VAL A 50 4.62 4.52 5.95
N VAL A 51 5.66 4.32 5.15
CA VAL A 51 6.17 2.99 4.81
C VAL A 51 7.24 2.63 5.83
N LYS A 52 7.17 1.42 6.38
CA LYS A 52 8.25 0.85 7.20
C LYS A 52 8.65 -0.50 6.70
N ARG A 53 9.94 -0.78 6.78
CA ARG A 53 10.49 -2.11 6.56
C ARG A 53 10.16 -2.99 7.76
N VAL A 54 9.70 -4.20 7.52
CA VAL A 54 9.35 -5.18 8.58
C VAL A 54 10.27 -6.40 8.59
N ASP A 55 11.09 -6.57 7.55
CA ASP A 55 12.13 -7.61 7.44
C ASP A 55 13.56 -7.06 7.64
N GLY A 56 13.70 -5.80 8.07
CA GLY A 56 15.01 -5.14 8.21
C GLY A 56 14.90 -3.66 8.59
N PRO A 57 16.02 -2.91 8.54
CA PRO A 57 16.05 -1.49 8.89
C PRO A 57 15.31 -0.62 7.86
N SER A 58 14.58 0.38 8.34
CA SER A 58 13.87 1.36 7.50
C SER A 58 14.80 2.49 7.08
N GLU A 59 15.79 2.20 6.24
CA GLU A 59 16.81 3.14 5.79
C GLU A 59 16.87 3.21 4.26
N GLY A 60 16.99 4.42 3.72
CA GLY A 60 17.17 4.63 2.27
C GLY A 60 15.89 4.45 1.44
N PRO A 61 16.03 4.18 0.13
CA PRO A 61 14.91 3.93 -0.76
C PRO A 61 14.15 2.63 -0.43
N VAL A 62 12.87 2.57 -0.82
CA VAL A 62 12.07 1.34 -0.79
C VAL A 62 12.34 0.54 -2.06
N HIS A 63 12.57 -0.78 -1.90
CA HIS A 63 12.84 -1.69 -3.01
C HIS A 63 11.77 -2.79 -3.14
N THR A 64 11.62 -3.36 -4.34
CA THR A 64 10.63 -4.41 -4.66
C THR A 64 10.86 -5.75 -3.93
N ASP A 65 12.07 -5.99 -3.41
CA ASP A 65 12.42 -7.17 -2.64
C ASP A 65 12.20 -7.00 -1.12
N HIS A 66 11.92 -5.78 -0.66
CA HIS A 66 11.65 -5.51 0.74
C HIS A 66 10.25 -5.97 1.14
N VAL A 67 10.12 -6.52 2.35
CA VAL A 67 8.83 -6.67 3.02
C VAL A 67 8.56 -5.42 3.87
N ILE A 68 7.42 -4.78 3.61
CA ILE A 68 7.03 -3.51 4.22
C ILE A 68 5.69 -3.60 4.95
N GLY A 69 5.43 -2.64 5.83
CA GLY A 69 4.09 -2.32 6.31
C GLY A 69 3.73 -0.88 5.95
N LEU A 70 2.43 -0.62 5.78
CA LEU A 70 1.88 0.73 5.63
C LEU A 70 1.19 1.11 6.94
N PHE A 71 1.63 2.21 7.54
CA PHE A 71 1.14 2.68 8.84
C PHE A 71 0.51 4.06 8.67
N SER A 72 -0.44 4.44 9.52
CA SER A 72 -0.83 5.84 9.68
C SER A 72 0.41 6.68 10.02
N GLU A 73 0.42 7.97 9.68
CA GLU A 73 1.54 8.89 9.98
C GLU A 73 1.95 8.90 11.46
N THR A 74 1.01 8.71 12.39
CA THR A 74 1.28 8.59 13.84
C THR A 74 1.65 7.19 14.29
N GLU A 75 1.69 6.24 13.36
CA GLU A 75 2.02 4.83 13.57
C GLU A 75 1.14 4.09 14.59
N ALA A 76 -0.08 4.58 14.83
CA ALA A 76 -1.03 3.92 15.71
C ALA A 76 -1.80 2.78 15.02
N VAL A 77 -1.98 2.88 13.70
CA VAL A 77 -2.76 1.95 12.88
C VAL A 77 -1.92 1.48 11.71
N ARG A 78 -2.10 0.23 11.26
CA ARG A 78 -1.48 -0.31 10.04
C ARG A 78 -2.50 -0.88 9.08
N LEU A 79 -2.13 -0.93 7.81
CA LEU A 79 -2.88 -1.63 6.78
C LEU A 79 -2.83 -3.14 7.03
N ASP A 80 -4.00 -3.77 6.96
CA ASP A 80 -4.20 -5.21 6.85
C ASP A 80 -5.03 -5.44 5.58
N ILE A 81 -4.49 -6.19 4.63
CA ILE A 81 -5.19 -6.47 3.36
C ILE A 81 -6.00 -7.76 3.38
N GLY A 82 -6.15 -8.38 4.55
CA GLY A 82 -6.90 -9.60 4.74
C GLY A 82 -8.34 -9.33 5.18
N THR A 83 -9.15 -10.38 5.18
CA THR A 83 -10.54 -10.34 5.65
C THR A 83 -10.75 -9.92 7.10
N ARG A 84 -9.71 -9.61 7.87
CA ARG A 84 -9.86 -8.93 9.16
C ARG A 84 -10.34 -7.48 8.95
N ALA A 85 -9.59 -6.69 8.18
CA ALA A 85 -9.90 -5.29 7.92
C ALA A 85 -10.67 -5.07 6.61
N MET A 86 -10.46 -5.90 5.60
CA MET A 86 -11.13 -5.82 4.30
C MET A 86 -12.38 -6.72 4.26
N LYS A 87 -13.29 -6.48 3.30
CA LYS A 87 -14.51 -7.29 3.13
C LYS A 87 -14.21 -8.69 2.58
N GLU A 88 -13.22 -8.80 1.72
CA GLU A 88 -12.78 -10.06 1.13
C GLU A 88 -11.29 -10.00 0.78
N ASP A 89 -10.68 -11.19 0.64
CA ASP A 89 -9.32 -11.32 0.10
C ASP A 89 -9.38 -11.24 -1.42
N VAL A 90 -8.69 -10.26 -2.01
CA VAL A 90 -8.63 -10.11 -3.46
C VAL A 90 -7.44 -10.88 -4.02
N PRO A 91 -7.64 -11.84 -4.94
CA PRO A 91 -6.55 -12.65 -5.46
C PRO A 91 -5.53 -11.80 -6.20
N ALA A 92 -4.25 -12.15 -6.08
CA ALA A 92 -3.14 -11.42 -6.69
C ALA A 92 -3.26 -11.29 -8.23
N SER A 93 -3.99 -12.19 -8.88
CA SER A 93 -4.26 -12.16 -10.33
C SER A 93 -5.34 -11.15 -10.75
N HIS A 94 -6.14 -10.62 -9.81
CA HIS A 94 -7.12 -9.59 -10.14
C HIS A 94 -6.41 -8.29 -10.51
N VAL A 95 -6.74 -7.70 -11.65
CA VAL A 95 -6.16 -6.42 -12.11
C VAL A 95 -7.31 -5.49 -12.49
N SER A 96 -7.29 -4.27 -11.96
CA SER A 96 -8.34 -3.26 -12.09
C SER A 96 -7.82 -1.90 -11.63
N TRP A 97 -8.59 -0.82 -11.88
CA TRP A 97 -8.29 0.54 -11.40
C TRP A 97 -8.03 0.62 -9.89
N ALA A 98 -8.65 -0.28 -9.13
CA ALA A 98 -8.57 -0.33 -7.68
C ALA A 98 -7.34 -1.07 -7.15
N THR A 99 -6.59 -1.73 -8.03
CA THR A 99 -5.45 -2.58 -7.66
C THR A 99 -4.14 -2.16 -8.32
N VAL A 100 -4.21 -1.34 -9.37
CA VAL A 100 -3.07 -0.65 -9.98
C VAL A 100 -2.98 0.74 -9.36
N LEU A 101 -2.07 0.86 -8.40
CA LEU A 101 -1.97 1.97 -7.47
C LEU A 101 -0.69 2.76 -7.71
N GLN A 102 -0.53 3.88 -7.03
CA GLN A 102 0.72 4.64 -7.00
C GLN A 102 0.90 5.30 -5.64
N PHE A 103 2.15 5.41 -5.19
CA PHE A 103 2.49 6.28 -4.07
C PHE A 103 2.59 7.72 -4.56
N GLN A 104 2.01 8.64 -3.79
CA GLN A 104 2.28 10.08 -3.95
C GLN A 104 2.76 10.64 -2.62
N ARG A 105 3.81 11.46 -2.67
CA ARG A 105 4.36 12.14 -1.50
C ARG A 105 3.42 13.26 -1.03
N LEU A 106 3.26 13.42 0.28
CA LEU A 106 2.35 14.39 0.92
C LEU A 106 3.06 15.43 1.80
N ASP A 107 4.37 15.27 2.06
CA ASP A 107 5.18 16.13 2.93
C ASP A 107 6.32 16.86 2.18
N GLY A 108 6.27 16.89 0.85
CA GLY A 108 7.31 17.51 0.03
C GLY A 108 7.08 17.31 -1.47
N PRO A 109 8.12 17.56 -2.30
CA PRO A 109 8.05 17.36 -3.75
C PRO A 109 7.71 15.91 -4.11
N ASN A 110 6.64 15.72 -4.88
CA ASN A 110 6.15 14.40 -5.30
C ASN A 110 6.92 13.87 -6.52
N THR A 111 8.24 13.71 -6.38
CA THR A 111 9.16 13.28 -7.44
C THR A 111 10.29 12.42 -6.90
N GLY A 112 10.83 11.52 -7.72
CA GLY A 112 11.98 10.68 -7.36
C GLY A 112 11.57 9.39 -6.62
N ASN A 113 12.53 8.81 -5.90
CA ASN A 113 12.32 7.54 -5.20
C ASN A 113 11.51 7.71 -3.92
N LEU A 114 10.68 6.71 -3.63
CA LEU A 114 10.04 6.53 -2.33
C LEU A 114 11.12 6.14 -1.32
N ARG A 115 11.20 6.87 -0.20
CA ARG A 115 12.15 6.57 0.88
C ARG A 115 11.42 6.27 2.18
N TYR A 116 12.03 5.44 3.01
CA TYR A 116 11.52 5.22 4.36
C TYR A 116 11.48 6.54 5.14
N GLY A 117 10.35 6.77 5.83
CA GLY A 117 10.08 8.01 6.57
C GLY A 117 9.33 9.09 5.77
N ASP A 118 9.18 8.96 4.46
CA ASP A 118 8.32 9.85 3.69
C ASP A 118 6.84 9.65 4.10
N VAL A 119 6.09 10.75 4.22
CA VAL A 119 4.63 10.69 4.37
C VAL A 119 3.98 10.65 3.00
N VAL A 120 3.19 9.61 2.76
CA VAL A 120 2.64 9.26 1.45
C VAL A 120 1.14 9.03 1.51
N GLY A 121 0.49 9.12 0.36
CA GLY A 121 -0.81 8.50 0.11
C GLY A 121 -0.68 7.42 -0.96
N VAL A 122 -1.61 6.47 -0.96
CA VAL A 122 -1.71 5.44 -2.00
C VAL A 122 -2.97 5.71 -2.81
N PHE A 123 -2.82 5.92 -4.10
CA PHE A 123 -3.88 6.38 -5.00
C PHE A 123 -4.13 5.38 -6.11
N SER A 124 -5.36 5.32 -6.62
CA SER A 124 -5.58 4.73 -7.94
C SER A 124 -4.81 5.52 -9.00
N THR A 125 -4.35 4.83 -10.04
CA THR A 125 -3.66 5.45 -11.17
C THR A 125 -4.62 6.13 -12.15
N THR A 126 -5.89 5.69 -12.21
CA THR A 126 -6.86 6.15 -13.22
C THR A 126 -8.08 6.83 -12.61
N GLU A 127 -8.45 6.49 -11.37
CA GLU A 127 -9.62 7.05 -10.70
C GLU A 127 -9.21 8.05 -9.60
N ALA A 128 -10.07 9.01 -9.29
CA ALA A 128 -9.85 9.99 -8.22
C ALA A 128 -10.13 9.41 -6.82
N VAL A 129 -9.51 8.26 -6.51
CA VAL A 129 -9.70 7.47 -5.28
C VAL A 129 -8.36 7.18 -4.61
N ARG A 130 -8.35 7.13 -3.29
CA ARG A 130 -7.18 6.77 -2.47
C ARG A 130 -7.50 5.74 -1.41
N LEU A 131 -6.44 5.11 -0.90
CA LEU A 131 -6.48 4.26 0.28
C LEU A 131 -6.77 5.10 1.53
N ASP A 132 -7.68 4.57 2.35
CA ASP A 132 -7.95 4.99 3.72
C ASP A 132 -7.89 3.73 4.59
N ILE A 133 -6.99 3.68 5.57
CA ILE A 133 -6.81 2.50 6.45
C ILE A 133 -7.71 2.54 7.69
N GLY A 134 -8.57 3.55 7.79
CA GLY A 134 -9.46 3.77 8.92
C GLY A 134 -10.84 3.16 8.72
N THR A 135 -11.66 3.22 9.77
CA THR A 135 -13.02 2.65 9.77
C THR A 135 -14.01 3.30 8.80
N ARG A 136 -13.62 4.32 8.04
CA ARG A 136 -14.43 4.80 6.92
C ARG A 136 -14.44 3.75 5.80
N ALA A 137 -13.27 3.37 5.31
CA ALA A 137 -13.13 2.38 4.24
C ALA A 137 -12.96 0.94 4.76
N MET A 138 -12.27 0.75 5.88
CA MET A 138 -11.97 -0.56 6.44
C MET A 138 -13.01 -0.99 7.49
N LYS A 139 -13.17 -2.30 7.72
CA LYS A 139 -14.09 -2.85 8.74
C LYS A 139 -13.69 -2.42 10.15
N GLU A 140 -12.40 -2.38 10.43
CA GLU A 140 -11.85 -1.96 11.70
C GLU A 140 -10.48 -1.28 11.52
N ASN A 141 -10.04 -0.57 12.56
CA ASN A 141 -8.67 -0.07 12.64
C ASN A 141 -7.79 -1.20 13.16
N VAL A 142 -6.76 -1.57 12.42
CA VAL A 142 -5.82 -2.60 12.85
C VAL A 142 -4.65 -1.97 13.61
N PRO A 143 -4.40 -2.36 14.87
CA PRO A 143 -3.27 -1.84 15.66
C PRO A 143 -1.92 -2.03 14.96
N ALA A 144 -1.01 -1.08 15.13
CA ALA A 144 0.30 -1.12 14.49
C ALA A 144 1.17 -2.34 14.88
N ASP A 145 0.96 -2.92 16.04
CA ASP A 145 1.66 -4.13 16.48
C ASP A 145 1.05 -5.44 15.94
N HIS A 146 -0.07 -5.38 15.22
CA HIS A 146 -0.68 -6.57 14.64
C HIS A 146 0.13 -7.12 13.46
N ASP A 147 0.89 -8.18 13.70
CA ASP A 147 1.72 -8.81 12.67
C ASP A 147 1.08 -10.08 12.10
N SER A 148 0.95 -10.13 10.78
CA SER A 148 0.32 -11.22 10.04
C SER A 148 0.77 -11.25 8.58
N TRP A 149 0.45 -12.32 7.86
CA TRP A 149 0.71 -12.42 6.42
C TRP A 149 0.06 -11.29 5.60
N ALA A 150 -1.04 -10.73 6.12
CA ALA A 150 -1.84 -9.70 5.45
C ALA A 150 -1.40 -8.27 5.80
N THR A 151 -0.52 -8.11 6.78
CA THR A 151 0.02 -6.82 7.18
C THR A 151 1.50 -6.67 6.82
N GLN A 152 2.15 -7.76 6.43
CA GLN A 152 3.45 -7.81 5.78
C GLN A 152 3.24 -7.78 4.27
N LEU A 153 3.75 -6.74 3.61
CA LEU A 153 3.40 -6.39 2.25
C LEU A 153 4.63 -6.43 1.33
N ASN A 154 4.43 -6.85 0.09
CA ASN A 154 5.42 -6.75 -0.99
C ASN A 154 4.89 -5.75 -2.02
N ILE A 155 5.75 -4.87 -2.52
CA ILE A 155 5.41 -3.95 -3.60
C ILE A 155 6.02 -4.49 -4.90
N ARG A 156 5.29 -4.40 -6.00
CA ARG A 156 5.81 -4.70 -7.33
C ARG A 156 5.42 -3.61 -8.30
N GLU A 157 6.31 -3.29 -9.23
CA GLU A 157 5.93 -2.57 -10.43
C GLU A 157 4.91 -3.39 -11.23
N VAL A 158 3.94 -2.69 -11.82
CA VAL A 158 2.93 -3.30 -12.69
C VAL A 158 2.75 -2.44 -13.93
N ALA A 159 2.21 -3.03 -14.99
CA ALA A 159 1.83 -2.23 -16.16
C ALA A 159 0.73 -1.22 -15.78
N PRO A 160 0.74 0.00 -16.37
CA PRO A 160 -0.42 0.88 -16.34
C PRO A 160 -1.65 0.18 -16.93
N LEU A 161 -2.84 0.64 -16.53
CA LEU A 161 -4.12 0.17 -17.07
C LEU A 161 -4.47 0.79 -18.43
#